data_AF-A0A502HB58-F1
#
_entry.id   AF-A0A502HB58-F1
#
_cell.length_a   1.000
_cell.length_b   1.000
_cell.length_c   1.000
_cell.angle_alpha   90.00
_cell.angle_beta   90.00
_cell.angle_gamma   90.00
#
_symmetry.space_group_name_H-M   'P 1'
#
loop_
_entity.id
_entity.type
_entity.pdbx_description
1 polymer ?
#
loop_
_entity_poly.entity_id
_entity_poly.type
_entity_poly.pdbx_seq_one_letter_code
_entity_poly.pdbx_strand_id
1 'polypeptide(L)'
;MHFQQRQLTRATLLVLREHGLYVCERNGRGHIALELEMPYEEILPVRTERRRQVPRRQLLALLFGALWLGATLVPSGTLASPEVTDFWGWVLVAATGAGGLFFHGLHRWWSQRVLHTARAQVVLPDTPTERAAFQEFATALERRAKTYLRREYGTVNPLGNIEPQLRRVAWLRELDVFSPAEAKALTTRLTGQVPNAPLTSLGQDLDMPFVN
;
A
#
# COMPACT_ATOMS: atom_id res chain seq x y z
N MET A 1 16.48 5.79 6.99
CA MET A 1 16.27 5.05 5.73
C MET A 1 15.29 5.84 4.87
N HIS A 2 15.50 5.92 3.56
CA HIS A 2 14.62 6.65 2.65
C HIS A 2 14.40 5.84 1.36
N PHE A 3 13.26 6.07 0.73
CA PHE A 3 12.90 5.52 -0.57
C PHE A 3 12.42 6.67 -1.45
N GLN A 4 13.00 6.82 -2.62
CA GLN A 4 12.63 7.85 -3.57
C GLN A 4 12.28 7.22 -4.90
N GLN A 5 11.17 7.66 -5.49
CA GLN A 5 10.75 7.26 -6.82
C GLN A 5 10.43 8.48 -7.67
N ARG A 6 11.05 8.56 -8.84
CA ARG A 6 10.83 9.66 -9.80
C ARG A 6 10.00 9.17 -10.99
N GLN A 7 8.95 9.90 -11.29
CA GLN A 7 8.10 9.73 -12.46
C GLN A 7 8.30 10.92 -13.41
N LEU A 8 7.69 10.83 -14.59
CA LEU A 8 7.76 11.88 -15.61
C LEU A 8 7.12 13.18 -15.14
N THR A 9 6.02 13.08 -14.38
CA THR A 9 5.23 14.24 -13.92
C THR A 9 5.25 14.45 -12.41
N ARG A 10 5.82 13.51 -11.64
CA ARG A 10 5.77 13.49 -10.17
C ARG A 10 7.02 12.85 -9.58
N ALA A 11 7.36 13.17 -8.34
CA ALA A 11 8.40 12.50 -7.58
C ALA A 11 7.91 12.26 -6.16
N THR A 12 8.00 11.04 -5.67
CA THR A 12 7.56 10.66 -4.33
C THR A 12 8.78 10.27 -3.49
N LEU A 13 8.89 10.87 -2.31
CA LEU A 13 9.94 10.62 -1.33
C LEU A 13 9.30 10.13 -0.04
N LEU A 14 9.73 8.96 0.42
CA LEU A 14 9.33 8.35 1.68
C LEU A 14 10.55 8.27 2.59
N VAL A 15 10.46 8.80 3.81
CA VAL A 15 11.57 8.81 4.76
C VAL A 15 11.09 8.32 6.12
N LEU A 16 11.78 7.32 6.67
CA LEU A 16 11.61 6.94 8.07
C LEU A 16 12.36 7.93 8.93
N ARG A 17 11.62 8.71 9.73
CA ARG A 17 12.16 9.64 10.71
C ARG A 17 12.21 8.98 12.09
N GLU A 18 12.47 9.78 13.11
CA GLU A 18 12.54 9.30 14.49
C GLU A 18 11.15 9.00 15.08
N HIS A 19 10.18 9.87 14.80
CA HIS A 19 8.83 9.82 15.39
C HIS A 19 7.74 9.42 14.38
N GLY A 20 8.09 9.20 13.11
CA GLY A 20 7.08 8.91 12.09
C GLY A 20 7.61 8.62 10.70
N LEU A 21 6.68 8.43 9.78
CA LEU A 21 6.90 8.34 8.35
C LEU A 21 6.63 9.69 7.71
N TYR A 22 7.65 10.23 7.05
CA TYR A 22 7.52 11.43 6.24
C TYR A 22 7.29 11.05 4.77
N VAL A 23 6.25 11.63 4.17
CA VAL A 23 5.84 11.45 2.78
C VAL A 23 5.84 12.81 2.10
N CYS A 24 6.63 12.96 1.05
CA CYS A 24 6.67 14.16 0.22
C CYS A 24 6.43 13.78 -1.24
N GLU A 25 5.41 14.35 -1.86
CA GLU A 25 5.16 14.28 -3.28
C GLU A 25 5.46 15.64 -3.91
N ARG A 26 6.25 15.64 -4.99
CA ARG A 26 6.57 16.82 -5.78
C ARG A 26 6.02 16.65 -7.19
N ASN A 27 5.48 17.72 -7.76
CA ASN A 27 5.07 17.75 -9.17
C ASN A 27 6.29 17.91 -10.09
N GLY A 28 6.09 17.70 -11.39
CA GLY A 28 7.14 17.80 -12.42
C GLY A 28 7.77 19.19 -12.55
N ARG A 29 7.12 20.22 -12.00
CA ARG A 29 7.65 21.59 -11.86
C ARG A 29 8.55 21.77 -10.61
N GLY A 30 8.78 20.71 -9.83
CA GLY A 30 9.57 20.74 -8.59
C GLY A 30 8.82 21.24 -7.36
N HIS A 31 7.58 21.72 -7.49
CA HIS A 31 6.77 22.20 -6.38
C HIS A 31 6.25 21.04 -5.53
N ILE A 32 6.19 21.23 -4.21
CA ILE A 32 5.61 20.27 -3.27
C ILE A 32 4.09 20.22 -3.52
N ALA A 33 3.60 19.04 -3.88
CA ALA A 33 2.19 18.76 -4.11
C ALA A 33 1.52 18.21 -2.86
N LEU A 34 2.25 17.39 -2.09
CA LEU A 34 1.80 16.80 -0.85
C LEU A 34 2.98 16.69 0.11
N GLU A 35 2.77 17.05 1.36
CA GLU A 35 3.73 16.83 2.44
C GLU A 35 2.95 16.39 3.67
N LEU A 36 3.27 15.20 4.16
CA LEU A 36 2.57 14.56 5.28
C LEU A 36 3.59 13.87 6.17
N GLU A 37 3.48 14.10 7.47
CA GLU A 37 4.19 13.33 8.49
C GLU A 37 3.17 12.51 9.27
N MET A 38 3.33 11.19 9.25
CA MET A 38 2.45 10.25 9.94
C MET A 38 3.16 9.66 11.16
N PRO A 39 2.57 9.76 12.36
CA PRO A 39 3.14 9.19 13.57
C PRO A 39 3.04 7.64 13.55
N TYR A 40 3.96 6.95 14.22
CA TYR A 40 4.01 5.46 14.22
C TYR A 40 2.78 4.78 14.80
N GLU A 41 2.05 5.50 15.65
CA GLU A 41 0.77 5.16 16.26
C GLU A 41 -0.34 4.98 15.21
N GLU A 42 -0.23 5.62 14.04
CA GLU A 42 -1.26 5.63 12.99
C GLU A 42 -0.85 4.87 11.73
N ILE A 43 0.35 4.29 11.71
CA ILE A 43 0.93 3.64 10.53
C ILE A 43 0.49 2.18 10.40
N LEU A 44 0.38 1.45 11.52
CA LEU A 44 0.02 0.04 11.52
C LEU A 44 -1.49 -0.15 11.29
N PRO A 45 -1.91 -1.18 10.52
CA PRO A 45 -1.08 -2.19 9.86
C PRO A 45 -0.46 -1.70 8.55
N VAL A 46 0.80 -2.05 8.31
CA VAL A 46 1.46 -1.82 7.03
C VAL A 46 1.15 -2.99 6.10
N ARG A 47 0.51 -2.73 4.97
CA ARG A 47 0.27 -3.74 3.93
C ARG A 47 0.76 -3.23 2.58
N THR A 48 1.30 -4.13 1.78
CA THR A 48 1.67 -3.83 0.40
C THR A 48 0.75 -4.58 -0.54
N GLU A 49 0.10 -3.85 -1.44
CA GLU A 49 -0.78 -4.43 -2.46
C GLU A 49 -0.24 -4.10 -3.85
N ARG A 50 -0.42 -5.04 -4.80
CA ARG A 50 -0.17 -4.78 -6.22
C ARG A 50 -1.51 -4.59 -6.91
N ARG A 51 -1.77 -3.37 -7.37
CA ARG A 51 -2.98 -3.03 -8.11
C ARG A 51 -2.67 -2.88 -9.59
N ARG A 52 -3.50 -3.49 -10.44
CA ARG A 52 -3.44 -3.27 -11.89
C ARG A 52 -4.60 -2.40 -12.32
N GLN A 53 -4.33 -1.18 -12.75
CA GLN A 53 -5.33 -0.25 -13.25
C GLN A 53 -5.18 -0.13 -14.78
N VAL A 54 -5.96 -0.93 -15.50
CA VAL A 54 -6.04 -0.87 -16.96
C VAL A 54 -7.06 0.20 -17.36
N PRO A 55 -6.70 1.24 -18.12
CA PRO A 55 -7.62 2.29 -18.56
C PRO A 55 -8.53 1.78 -19.69
N ARG A 56 -9.47 0.89 -19.35
CA ARG A 56 -10.38 0.23 -20.30
C ARG A 56 -11.13 1.21 -21.21
N ARG A 57 -11.59 2.34 -20.66
CA ARG A 57 -12.33 3.36 -21.42
C ARG A 57 -11.47 4.01 -22.50
N GLN A 58 -10.22 4.34 -22.18
CA GLN A 58 -9.29 4.94 -23.15
C GLN A 58 -8.93 3.92 -24.24
N LEU A 59 -8.72 2.66 -23.86
CA LEU A 59 -8.47 1.57 -24.82
C LEU A 59 -9.66 1.36 -25.76
N LEU A 60 -10.88 1.35 -25.25
CA LEU A 60 -12.10 1.24 -26.06
C LEU A 60 -12.25 2.44 -26.99
N ALA A 61 -11.99 3.65 -26.51
CA ALA A 61 -12.03 4.86 -27.34
C ALA A 61 -10.97 4.82 -28.45
N LEU A 62 -9.77 4.33 -28.17
CA LEU A 62 -8.69 4.18 -29.15
C LEU A 62 -9.04 3.11 -30.20
N LEU A 63 -9.61 1.98 -29.77
CA LEU A 63 -10.09 0.93 -30.67
C LEU A 63 -11.24 1.42 -31.55
N PHE A 64 -12.20 2.15 -30.97
CA PHE A 64 -13.31 2.75 -31.71
C PHE A 64 -12.80 3.81 -32.70
N GLY A 65 -11.87 4.66 -32.28
CA GLY A 65 -11.24 5.65 -33.16
C GLY A 65 -10.49 5.00 -34.32
N ALA A 66 -9.75 3.92 -34.08
CA ALA A 66 -9.09 3.15 -35.12
C ALA A 66 -10.08 2.49 -36.09
N LEU A 67 -11.18 1.92 -35.59
CA LEU A 67 -12.23 1.34 -36.41
C LEU A 67 -12.96 2.40 -37.25
N TRP A 68 -13.25 3.56 -36.66
CA TRP A 68 -13.88 4.69 -37.34
C TRP A 68 -12.98 5.23 -38.45
N LEU A 69 -11.70 5.47 -38.17
CA LEU A 69 -10.70 5.86 -39.18
C LEU A 69 -10.63 4.84 -40.32
N GLY A 70 -10.56 3.55 -39.99
CA GLY A 70 -10.57 2.48 -40.98
C GLY A 70 -11.83 2.50 -41.85
N ALA A 71 -13.02 2.68 -41.25
CA ALA A 71 -14.27 2.73 -42.01
C ALA A 71 -14.39 3.98 -42.90
N THR A 72 -13.85 5.13 -42.46
CA THR A 72 -13.93 6.39 -43.22
C THR A 72 -12.92 6.49 -44.36
N LEU A 73 -11.78 5.82 -44.24
CA LEU A 73 -10.65 5.94 -45.17
C LEU A 73 -10.55 4.77 -46.16
N VAL A 74 -11.34 3.70 -46.00
CA VAL A 74 -11.43 2.60 -46.98
C VAL A 74 -12.29 3.09 -48.16
N PRO A 75 -11.70 3.33 -49.35
CA PRO A 75 -12.47 3.70 -50.53
C PRO A 75 -13.23 2.45 -51.01
N SER A 76 -14.54 2.58 -51.20
CA SER A 76 -15.44 1.48 -51.59
C SER A 76 -15.25 0.96 -53.02
N GLY A 77 -14.16 1.30 -53.71
CA GLY A 77 -14.10 1.21 -55.18
C GLY A 77 -12.85 0.63 -55.85
N THR A 78 -11.66 0.59 -55.24
CA THR A 78 -10.47 0.12 -55.98
C THR A 78 -9.44 -0.52 -55.05
N LEU A 79 -9.21 -1.83 -55.23
CA LEU A 79 -8.24 -2.63 -54.48
C LEU A 79 -6.82 -2.61 -55.11
N ALA A 80 -6.58 -1.79 -56.13
CA ALA A 80 -5.37 -1.83 -56.95
C ALA A 80 -4.78 -0.44 -57.30
N SER A 81 -5.08 0.59 -56.50
CA SER A 81 -4.43 1.91 -56.64
C SER A 81 -3.29 2.07 -55.61
N PRO A 82 -2.24 2.85 -55.92
CA PRO A 82 -1.14 3.13 -54.97
C PRO A 82 -1.63 3.79 -53.67
N GLU A 83 -2.80 4.43 -53.68
CA GLU A 83 -3.47 5.00 -52.50
C GLU A 83 -3.89 3.92 -51.48
N VAL A 84 -4.19 2.69 -51.93
CA VAL A 84 -4.47 1.55 -51.04
C VAL A 84 -3.21 1.15 -50.28
N THR A 85 -2.04 1.25 -50.92
CA THR A 85 -0.76 0.89 -50.30
C THR A 85 -0.37 1.90 -49.22
N ASP A 86 -0.60 3.19 -49.45
CA ASP A 86 -0.42 4.26 -48.45
C ASP A 86 -1.41 4.12 -47.29
N PHE A 87 -2.67 3.78 -47.56
CA PHE A 87 -3.67 3.52 -46.52
C PHE A 87 -3.24 2.36 -45.60
N TRP A 88 -2.84 1.22 -46.16
CA TRP A 88 -2.34 0.08 -45.37
C TRP A 88 -1.06 0.43 -44.62
N GLY A 89 -0.19 1.27 -45.19
CA GLY A 89 0.99 1.80 -44.50
C GLY A 89 0.62 2.58 -43.23
N TRP A 90 -0.34 3.51 -43.32
CA TRP A 90 -0.83 4.27 -42.17
C TRP A 90 -1.53 3.38 -41.14
N VAL A 91 -2.31 2.39 -41.57
CA VAL A 91 -2.93 1.40 -40.68
C VAL A 91 -1.87 0.58 -39.94
N LEU A 92 -0.81 0.15 -40.63
CA LEU A 92 0.29 -0.60 -40.01
C LEU A 92 1.04 0.27 -39.00
N VAL A 93 1.35 1.53 -39.33
CA VAL A 93 1.98 2.49 -38.40
C VAL A 93 1.08 2.74 -37.18
N ALA A 94 -0.21 2.95 -37.39
CA ALA A 94 -1.17 3.16 -36.30
C ALA A 94 -1.30 1.91 -35.41
N ALA A 95 -1.38 0.71 -36.00
CA ALA A 95 -1.45 -0.55 -35.28
C ALA A 95 -0.16 -0.83 -34.49
N THR A 96 1.00 -0.53 -35.08
CA THR A 96 2.31 -0.71 -34.42
C THR A 96 2.48 0.29 -33.28
N GLY A 97 2.09 1.56 -33.48
CA GLY A 97 2.10 2.59 -32.44
C GLY A 97 1.14 2.29 -31.29
N ALA A 98 -0.08 1.86 -31.59
CA ALA A 98 -1.08 1.45 -30.61
C ALA A 98 -0.63 0.19 -29.85
N GLY A 99 -0.08 -0.81 -30.55
CA GLY A 99 0.47 -2.02 -29.96
C GLY A 99 1.66 -1.73 -29.04
N GLY A 100 2.56 -0.83 -29.45
CA GLY A 100 3.69 -0.37 -28.64
C GLY A 100 3.24 0.37 -27.38
N LEU A 101 2.29 1.31 -27.50
CA LEU A 101 1.69 2.01 -26.35
C LEU A 101 0.95 1.04 -25.42
N PHE A 102 0.22 0.07 -25.98
CA PHE A 102 -0.45 -0.96 -25.22
C PHE A 102 0.54 -1.80 -24.43
N PHE A 103 1.59 -2.31 -25.08
CA PHE A 103 2.61 -3.15 -24.45
C PHE A 103 3.39 -2.39 -23.37
N HIS A 104 3.78 -1.15 -23.65
CA HIS A 104 4.49 -0.29 -22.69
C HIS A 104 3.60 0.09 -21.50
N GLY A 105 2.34 0.48 -21.77
CA GLY A 105 1.33 0.74 -20.74
C GLY A 105 1.07 -0.48 -19.86
N LEU A 106 0.95 -1.66 -20.47
CA LEU A 106 0.74 -2.95 -19.80
C LEU A 106 1.84 -3.29 -18.80
N HIS A 107 3.09 -2.93 -19.11
CA HIS A 107 4.27 -3.30 -18.33
C HIS A 107 4.77 -2.22 -17.36
N ARG A 108 4.49 -0.94 -17.61
CA ARG A 108 5.03 0.16 -16.81
C ARG A 108 3.98 1.05 -16.16
N TRP A 109 2.89 1.39 -16.85
CA TRP A 109 1.97 2.43 -16.37
C TRP A 109 0.70 1.88 -15.72
N TRP A 110 0.30 0.66 -16.06
CA TRP A 110 -0.93 0.06 -15.55
C TRP A 110 -0.73 -0.78 -14.29
N SER A 111 0.53 -1.05 -13.91
CA SER A 111 0.86 -1.72 -12.67
C SER A 111 1.29 -0.68 -11.62
N GLN A 112 0.57 -0.65 -10.51
CA GLN A 112 0.81 0.21 -9.37
C GLN A 112 1.04 -0.68 -8.13
N ARG A 113 1.87 -0.21 -7.21
CA ARG A 113 2.01 -0.76 -5.86
C ARG A 113 1.43 0.25 -4.89
N VAL A 114 0.67 -0.23 -3.93
CA VAL A 114 0.04 0.60 -2.92
C VAL A 114 0.58 0.20 -1.57
N LEU A 115 1.14 1.18 -0.85
CA LEU A 115 1.44 1.05 0.57
C LEU A 115 0.18 1.47 1.33
N HIS A 116 -0.49 0.50 1.94
CA HIS A 116 -1.61 0.73 2.82
C HIS A 116 -1.09 0.90 4.25
N THR A 117 -1.50 1.99 4.88
CA THR A 117 -1.41 2.23 6.31
C THR A 117 -2.84 2.38 6.86
N ALA A 118 -3.02 2.49 8.19
CA ALA A 118 -4.36 2.67 8.74
C ALA A 118 -5.06 3.94 8.26
N ARG A 119 -4.31 5.02 7.99
CA ARG A 119 -4.89 6.33 7.63
C ARG A 119 -4.55 6.84 6.23
N ALA A 120 -3.51 6.31 5.59
CA ALA A 120 -3.08 6.75 4.28
C ALA A 120 -2.80 5.59 3.33
N GLN A 121 -2.96 5.88 2.04
CA GLN A 121 -2.58 4.99 0.96
C GLN A 121 -1.60 5.72 0.05
N VAL A 122 -0.37 5.21 -0.02
CA VAL A 122 0.65 5.76 -0.93
C VAL A 122 0.68 4.90 -2.18
N VAL A 123 0.28 5.47 -3.31
CA VAL A 123 0.25 4.79 -4.60
C VAL A 123 1.50 5.13 -5.39
N LEU A 124 2.22 4.10 -5.83
CA LEU A 124 3.51 4.17 -6.49
C LEU A 124 3.47 3.30 -7.77
N PRO A 125 4.14 3.67 -8.86
CA PRO A 125 4.24 2.81 -10.03
C PRO A 125 5.08 1.57 -9.71
N ASP A 126 4.68 0.43 -10.29
CA ASP A 126 5.36 -0.85 -10.13
C ASP A 126 6.57 -0.95 -11.07
N THR A 127 7.70 -0.36 -10.66
CA THR A 127 8.97 -0.45 -11.38
C THR A 127 9.75 -1.69 -10.93
N PRO A 128 10.14 -2.62 -11.84
CA PRO A 128 10.76 -3.89 -11.45
C PRO A 128 12.08 -3.73 -10.67
N THR A 129 12.88 -2.72 -11.02
CA THR A 129 14.17 -2.43 -10.38
C THR A 129 14.03 -1.92 -8.94
N GLU A 130 12.92 -1.25 -8.62
CA GLU A 130 12.67 -0.65 -7.31
C GLU A 130 11.85 -1.58 -6.40
N ARG A 131 11.46 -2.77 -6.89
CA ARG A 131 10.56 -3.67 -6.16
C ARG A 131 11.13 -4.15 -4.83
N ALA A 132 12.41 -4.55 -4.86
CA ALA A 132 13.12 -5.03 -3.69
C ALA A 132 13.28 -3.88 -2.67
N ALA A 133 13.72 -2.71 -3.12
CA ALA A 133 13.87 -1.53 -2.27
C ALA A 133 12.55 -1.09 -1.61
N PHE A 134 11.43 -1.14 -2.34
CA PHE A 134 10.11 -0.84 -1.78
C PHE A 134 9.67 -1.86 -0.73
N GLN A 135 9.89 -3.15 -0.97
CA GLN A 135 9.58 -4.20 0.01
C GLN A 135 10.44 -4.09 1.25
N GLU A 136 11.74 -3.84 1.08
CA GLU A 136 12.68 -3.61 2.17
C GLU A 136 12.26 -2.38 2.99
N PHE A 137 11.87 -1.29 2.33
CA PHE A 137 11.33 -0.11 2.97
C PHE A 137 10.05 -0.41 3.77
N ALA A 138 9.09 -1.13 3.20
CA ALA A 138 7.85 -1.48 3.87
C ALA A 138 8.10 -2.36 5.11
N THR A 139 8.98 -3.36 5.00
CA THR A 139 9.40 -4.21 6.13
C THR A 139 10.14 -3.39 7.20
N ALA A 140 11.03 -2.48 6.79
CA ALA A 140 11.75 -1.60 7.71
C ALA A 140 10.79 -0.64 8.43
N LEU A 141 9.77 -0.13 7.74
CA LEU A 141 8.72 0.71 8.29
C LEU A 141 7.92 -0.03 9.35
N GLU A 142 7.43 -1.23 9.04
CA GLU A 142 6.69 -2.06 9.99
C GLU A 142 7.55 -2.39 11.22
N ARG A 143 8.79 -2.85 11.00
CA ARG A 143 9.72 -3.18 12.08
C ARG A 143 10.01 -1.97 12.97
N ARG A 144 10.23 -0.80 12.38
CA ARG A 144 10.53 0.42 13.13
C ARG A 144 9.31 0.92 13.90
N ALA A 145 8.12 0.88 13.30
CA ALA A 145 6.87 1.21 13.99
C ALA A 145 6.64 0.28 15.19
N LYS A 146 6.73 -1.05 15.00
CA LYS A 146 6.62 -2.03 16.09
C LYS A 146 7.66 -1.80 17.19
N THR A 147 8.92 -1.50 16.82
CA THR A 147 10.01 -1.24 17.78
C THR A 147 9.75 0.04 18.57
N TYR A 148 9.32 1.11 17.90
CA TYR A 148 8.98 2.39 18.53
C TYR A 148 7.82 2.20 19.52
N LEU A 149 6.72 1.57 19.08
CA LEU A 149 5.56 1.32 19.93
C LEU A 149 5.92 0.43 21.14
N ARG A 150 6.76 -0.58 20.95
CA ARG A 150 7.25 -1.42 22.05
C ARG A 150 8.11 -0.64 23.05
N ARG A 151 8.91 0.33 22.58
CA ARG A 151 9.77 1.15 23.44
C ARG A 151 8.94 2.18 24.23
N GLU A 152 8.04 2.88 23.56
CA GLU A 152 7.28 4.00 24.15
C GLU A 152 6.10 3.51 24.99
N TYR A 153 5.37 2.51 24.48
CA TYR A 153 4.13 2.04 25.09
C TYR A 153 4.26 0.66 25.75
N GLY A 154 5.35 -0.06 25.51
CA GLY A 154 5.53 -1.42 26.03
C GLY A 154 6.00 -1.52 27.48
N THR A 155 6.46 -0.42 28.09
CA THR A 155 6.84 -0.41 29.51
C THR A 155 5.62 -0.39 30.41
N VAL A 156 5.60 -1.28 31.38
CA VAL A 156 4.50 -1.46 32.32
C VAL A 156 5.00 -1.14 33.73
N ASN A 157 4.25 -0.32 34.47
CA ASN A 157 4.55 0.04 35.86
C ASN A 157 3.50 -0.61 36.79
N PRO A 158 3.89 -1.60 37.63
CA PRO A 158 2.96 -2.29 38.52
C PRO A 158 2.38 -1.39 39.62
N LEU A 159 3.00 -0.24 39.91
CA LEU A 159 2.52 0.73 40.90
C LEU A 159 1.60 1.81 40.28
N GLY A 160 1.48 1.83 38.95
CA GLY A 160 0.63 2.77 38.24
C GLY A 160 -0.83 2.29 38.16
N ASN A 161 -1.70 3.16 37.64
CA ASN A 161 -3.08 2.76 37.36
C ASN A 161 -3.10 1.59 36.37
N ILE A 162 -3.73 0.46 36.77
CA ILE A 162 -3.72 -0.80 36.01
C ILE A 162 -4.59 -0.70 34.75
N GLU A 163 -5.74 -0.02 34.83
CA GLU A 163 -6.75 0.00 33.77
C GLU A 163 -6.24 0.60 32.44
N PRO A 164 -5.56 1.76 32.41
CA PRO A 164 -4.97 2.29 31.18
C PRO A 164 -3.84 1.41 30.62
N GLN A 165 -3.11 0.70 31.49
CA GLN A 165 -2.01 -0.17 31.09
C GLN A 165 -2.54 -1.44 30.43
N LEU A 166 -3.64 -2.02 30.94
CA LEU A 166 -4.31 -3.15 30.32
C LEU A 166 -4.84 -2.79 28.92
N ARG A 167 -5.51 -1.65 28.78
CA ARG A 167 -5.97 -1.16 27.47
C ARG A 167 -4.82 -0.96 26.49
N ARG A 168 -3.68 -0.43 26.95
CA ARG A 168 -2.48 -0.26 26.12
C ARG A 168 -1.90 -1.60 25.67
N VAL A 169 -1.80 -2.60 26.57
CA VAL A 169 -1.32 -3.94 26.22
C VAL A 169 -2.27 -4.61 25.21
N ALA A 170 -3.58 -4.47 25.39
CA ALA A 170 -4.58 -4.98 24.45
C ALA A 170 -4.45 -4.33 23.06
N TRP A 171 -4.29 -3.01 23.02
CA TRP A 171 -4.07 -2.25 21.79
C TRP A 171 -2.77 -2.67 21.07
N LEU A 172 -1.65 -2.80 21.80
CA LEU A 172 -0.37 -3.26 21.23
C LEU A 172 -0.45 -4.70 20.71
N ARG A 173 -1.27 -5.56 21.33
CA ARG A 173 -1.56 -6.91 20.83
C ARG A 173 -2.38 -6.86 19.55
N GLU A 174 -3.40 -6.01 19.45
CA GLU A 174 -4.21 -5.84 18.23
C GLU A 174 -3.37 -5.38 17.03
N LEU A 175 -2.33 -4.58 17.29
CA LEU A 175 -1.36 -4.14 16.29
C LEU A 175 -0.23 -5.16 16.02
N ASP A 176 -0.29 -6.35 16.61
CA ASP A 176 0.72 -7.41 16.49
C ASP A 176 2.14 -6.93 16.89
N VAL A 177 2.22 -6.00 17.85
CA VAL A 177 3.48 -5.54 18.47
C VAL A 177 3.94 -6.52 19.54
N PHE A 178 2.99 -7.06 20.30
CA PHE A 178 3.22 -8.14 21.26
C PHE A 178 2.59 -9.43 20.78
N SER A 179 3.33 -10.53 20.92
CA SER A 179 2.75 -11.85 20.72
C SER A 179 1.64 -12.13 21.76
N PRO A 180 0.68 -13.03 21.47
CA PRO A 180 -0.36 -13.39 22.43
C PRO A 180 0.20 -13.87 23.78
N ALA A 181 1.35 -14.57 23.76
CA ALA A 181 2.02 -15.04 24.96
C ALA A 181 2.65 -13.90 25.78
N GLU A 182 3.33 -12.95 25.12
CA GLU A 182 3.89 -11.77 25.78
C GLU A 182 2.78 -10.90 26.39
N ALA A 183 1.71 -10.64 25.64
CA ALA A 183 0.56 -9.88 26.13
C ALA A 183 -0.06 -10.56 27.35
N LYS A 184 -0.26 -11.88 27.32
CA LYS A 184 -0.76 -12.65 28.46
C LYS A 184 0.16 -12.52 29.67
N ALA A 185 1.47 -12.65 29.49
CA ALA A 185 2.44 -12.51 30.58
C ALA A 185 2.42 -11.11 31.21
N LEU A 186 2.32 -10.05 30.40
CA LEU A 186 2.22 -8.67 30.88
C LEU A 186 0.91 -8.42 31.62
N THR A 187 -0.21 -8.90 31.09
CA THR A 187 -1.51 -8.82 31.77
C THR A 187 -1.49 -9.56 33.11
N THR A 188 -0.95 -10.78 33.17
CA THR A 188 -0.83 -11.53 34.43
C THR A 188 0.04 -10.80 35.46
N ARG A 189 1.12 -10.14 35.03
CA ARG A 189 1.96 -9.33 35.94
C ARG A 189 1.23 -8.10 36.48
N LEU A 190 0.33 -7.52 35.69
CA LEU A 190 -0.46 -6.35 36.07
C LEU A 190 -1.61 -6.68 37.01
N THR A 191 -2.34 -7.76 36.74
CA THR A 191 -3.55 -8.12 37.50
C THR A 191 -3.27 -9.15 38.60
N GLY A 192 -2.12 -9.81 38.58
CA GLY A 192 -1.85 -11.00 39.40
C GLY A 192 -2.69 -12.22 39.02
N GLN A 193 -3.51 -12.13 37.96
CA GLN A 193 -4.43 -13.17 37.53
C GLN A 193 -4.07 -13.64 36.13
N VAL A 194 -4.09 -14.95 35.89
CA VAL A 194 -3.89 -15.51 34.56
C VAL A 194 -5.18 -15.30 33.76
N PRO A 195 -5.18 -14.48 32.69
CA PRO A 195 -6.37 -14.32 31.86
C PRO A 195 -6.71 -15.66 31.21
N ASN A 196 -7.97 -16.10 31.35
CA ASN A 196 -8.50 -17.37 30.85
C ASN A 196 -7.91 -18.64 31.49
N ALA A 197 -7.45 -18.59 32.74
CA ALA A 197 -7.35 -19.83 33.51
C ALA A 197 -8.77 -20.21 33.98
N PRO A 198 -9.31 -21.39 33.63
CA PRO A 198 -10.55 -21.85 34.23
C PRO A 198 -10.33 -21.91 35.74
N LEU A 199 -11.15 -21.19 36.49
CA LEU A 199 -11.18 -21.28 37.94
C LEU A 199 -11.77 -22.65 38.26
N THR A 200 -10.89 -23.63 38.44
CA THR A 200 -11.27 -24.96 38.89
C THR A 200 -11.45 -24.91 40.39
N SER A 201 -12.69 -24.74 40.84
CA SER A 201 -13.07 -24.92 42.24
C SER A 201 -13.82 -26.23 42.35
N LEU A 202 -13.35 -27.14 43.21
CA LEU A 202 -14.01 -28.42 43.50
C LEU A 202 -14.33 -29.29 42.26
N GLY A 203 -13.51 -29.20 41.21
CA GLY A 203 -13.67 -30.01 39.99
C GLY A 203 -14.71 -29.49 38.99
N GLN A 204 -15.19 -28.25 39.16
CA GLN A 204 -16.03 -27.57 38.17
C GLN A 204 -15.31 -26.36 37.58
N ASP A 205 -15.41 -26.20 36.26
CA ASP A 205 -14.97 -25.00 35.56
C ASP A 205 -15.95 -23.86 35.90
N LEU A 206 -15.49 -22.87 36.65
CA LEU A 206 -16.27 -21.68 36.95
C LEU A 206 -16.10 -20.63 35.85
N ASP A 207 -17.22 -20.14 35.33
CA ASP A 207 -17.25 -18.96 34.46
C ASP A 207 -16.81 -17.71 35.23
N MET A 208 -16.01 -16.86 34.58
CA MET A 208 -15.51 -15.63 35.19
C MET A 208 -16.68 -14.70 35.55
N PRO A 209 -16.69 -14.10 36.77
CA PRO A 209 -17.74 -13.16 37.12
C PRO A 209 -17.63 -11.93 36.21
N PHE A 210 -18.68 -11.70 35.42
CA PHE A 210 -18.83 -10.48 34.64
C PHE A 210 -18.89 -9.29 35.59
N VAL A 211 -17.89 -8.41 35.52
CA VAL A 211 -17.97 -7.09 36.14
C VAL A 211 -18.54 -6.15 35.08
N ASN A 212 -19.78 -5.70 35.29
CA ASN A 212 -20.46 -4.68 34.47
C ASN A 212 -19.72 -3.35 34.49
#